data_AF-A0A0F9HTI4-F1
#
_entry.id   AF-A0A0F9HTI4-F1
#
_cell.length_a   1.000
_cell.length_b   1.000
_cell.length_c   1.000
_cell.angle_alpha   90.00
_cell.angle_beta   90.00
_cell.angle_gamma   90.00
#
_symmetry.space_group_name_H-M   'P 1'
#
loop_
_entity.id
_entity.type
_entity.pdbx_description
1 polymer ?
#
loop_
_entity_poly.entity_id
_entity_poly.type
_entity_poly.pdbx_seq_one_letter_code
_entity_poly.pdbx_strand_id
1 'polypeptide(L)'
;DETKKIRYYWFESVIPMWKRGVLLGLGATLICLIVFDKRGREVDPCECGDPECMHSLVEKEEKLELELSRKIDAERQKIIEKASKGFEEKHQLKDAEKDKQLNDMKKQIDELKRKAEQGSQQMQGEVLELELEKSLKEEFPFDDIEPVAKGVRGGDIIQTVKTQSGRTCGKILWETKRTKTWSDSWIQKLKDDQREVKADLAILASESLPKGFHHFRQISGVWVTDILSAVSLALALRVVLIQVARERAVQVGKKEKMEIAYNYLTGPEFKNRVEAIVESFIAMKEDLEAEKRATQKIWAKREKQIERVISNTAGLHGDLQEIAGDSLPTIKMLELPTDDV
;
A
#
# COMPACT_ATOMS: atom_id res chain seq x y z
N ASP A 1 8.80 -1.85 70.82
CA ASP A 1 7.39 -2.24 71.05
C ASP A 1 7.24 -3.74 70.90
N GLU A 2 7.52 -4.46 71.97
CA GLU A 2 6.60 -4.74 73.10
C GLU A 2 5.58 -5.84 72.78
N THR A 3 5.96 -7.05 73.20
CA THR A 3 5.11 -8.06 73.88
C THR A 3 4.02 -8.78 73.04
N LYS A 4 3.80 -10.10 73.12
CA LYS A 4 4.17 -11.12 74.11
C LYS A 4 3.89 -12.52 73.52
N LYS A 5 4.83 -13.44 73.76
CA LYS A 5 4.68 -14.85 74.17
C LYS A 5 3.67 -15.76 73.44
N ILE A 6 4.20 -16.78 72.77
CA ILE A 6 3.79 -18.19 73.02
C ILE A 6 5.06 -19.07 73.00
N ARG A 7 5.32 -19.75 74.12
CA ARG A 7 6.33 -20.82 74.29
C ARG A 7 5.64 -22.15 74.02
N TYR A 8 6.24 -23.00 73.20
CA TYR A 8 6.10 -24.47 73.32
C TYR A 8 7.48 -25.10 73.16
N TYR A 9 7.94 -25.75 74.22
CA TYR A 9 9.12 -26.61 74.23
C TYR A 9 8.68 -28.02 73.83
N TRP A 10 9.44 -28.66 72.94
CA TRP A 10 9.42 -30.10 72.71
C TRP A 10 10.78 -30.66 73.17
N PHE A 11 10.71 -31.62 74.10
CA PHE A 11 11.44 -32.91 74.14
C PHE A 11 12.96 -32.91 73.83
N GLU A 12 13.80 -33.22 74.82
CA GLU A 12 14.34 -34.57 75.08
C GLU A 12 15.60 -34.57 75.97
N SER A 13 15.77 -35.72 76.64
CA SER A 13 17.04 -36.36 77.03
C SER A 13 17.62 -36.16 78.43
N VAL A 14 17.98 -37.32 79.00
CA VAL A 14 19.09 -37.65 79.92
C VAL A 14 18.78 -37.70 81.44
N ILE A 15 18.41 -38.91 81.89
CA ILE A 15 18.90 -39.56 83.13
C ILE A 15 20.39 -39.92 82.85
N PRO A 16 21.42 -39.74 83.74
CA PRO A 16 21.45 -40.20 85.13
C PRO A 16 22.24 -39.33 86.14
N MET A 17 21.92 -39.42 87.44
CA MET A 17 22.94 -39.12 88.47
C MET A 17 22.72 -39.90 89.78
N TRP A 18 23.32 -41.09 89.82
CA TRP A 18 23.80 -41.70 91.06
C TRP A 18 25.15 -41.05 91.43
N LYS A 19 25.26 -40.46 92.62
CA LYS A 19 26.46 -40.59 93.49
C LYS A 19 26.34 -39.82 94.81
N ARG A 20 26.78 -40.52 95.88
CA ARG A 20 27.04 -40.11 97.29
C ARG A 20 25.77 -40.10 98.15
N GLY A 21 25.51 -41.06 99.03
CA GLY A 21 26.40 -41.91 99.79
C GLY A 21 26.61 -41.32 101.17
N VAL A 22 25.74 -41.69 102.11
CA VAL A 22 26.05 -41.77 103.54
C VAL A 22 25.40 -43.05 104.05
N LEU A 23 26.26 -44.00 104.40
CA LEU A 23 25.95 -45.21 105.17
C LEU A 23 25.54 -44.83 106.60
N LEU A 24 24.65 -45.64 107.18
CA LEU A 24 24.43 -46.00 108.61
C LEU A 24 22.92 -46.32 108.69
N GLY A 25 22.41 -47.50 109.00
CA GLY A 25 22.90 -48.67 109.71
C GLY A 25 21.72 -49.17 110.55
N LEU A 26 21.38 -50.47 110.42
CA LEU A 26 20.54 -51.28 111.32
C LEU A 26 19.00 -51.07 111.33
N GLY A 27 18.28 -52.18 111.28
CA GLY A 27 16.96 -52.33 111.92
C GLY A 27 15.83 -52.75 110.99
N ALA A 28 15.54 -54.05 110.93
CA ALA A 28 14.27 -54.57 110.44
C ALA A 28 13.14 -54.13 111.38
N THR A 29 12.15 -53.41 110.85
CA THR A 29 10.87 -53.21 111.53
C THR A 29 9.76 -53.23 110.47
N LEU A 30 8.95 -54.28 110.55
CA LEU A 30 7.69 -54.46 109.86
C LEU A 30 6.77 -53.26 110.19
N ILE A 31 6.45 -52.42 109.22
CA ILE A 31 5.43 -51.37 109.37
C ILE A 31 4.29 -51.69 108.41
N CYS A 32 3.20 -52.14 109.00
CA CYS A 32 1.91 -52.40 108.39
C CYS A 32 1.29 -51.06 107.95
N LEU A 33 0.96 -50.92 106.66
CA LEU A 33 0.27 -49.73 106.13
C LEU A 33 -1.25 -49.92 106.31
N ILE A 34 -1.86 -49.14 107.20
CA ILE A 34 -3.32 -49.06 107.34
C ILE A 34 -3.83 -47.97 106.40
N VAL A 35 -4.76 -48.30 105.50
CA VAL A 35 -5.42 -47.37 104.57
C VAL A 35 -6.83 -47.06 105.08
N PHE A 36 -7.18 -45.78 105.19
CA PHE A 36 -8.52 -45.30 105.57
C PHE A 36 -9.24 -44.66 104.36
N ASP A 37 -10.56 -44.92 104.21
CA ASP A 37 -11.44 -44.29 103.21
C ASP A 37 -12.07 -42.96 103.73
N LYS A 38 -12.50 -42.09 102.80
CA LYS A 38 -13.06 -40.72 102.97
C LYS A 38 -14.34 -40.60 103.83
N ARG A 39 -14.78 -41.67 104.52
CA ARG A 39 -15.92 -41.65 105.46
C ARG A 39 -15.59 -42.19 106.87
N GLY A 40 -14.30 -42.39 107.19
CA GLY A 40 -13.85 -42.59 108.58
C GLY A 40 -14.43 -43.84 109.27
N ARG A 41 -14.80 -44.87 108.51
CA ARG A 41 -15.12 -46.20 109.06
C ARG A 41 -13.93 -47.11 108.84
N GLU A 42 -13.58 -47.84 109.90
CA GLU A 42 -12.65 -48.96 109.86
C GLU A 42 -13.20 -49.96 108.84
N VAL A 43 -12.49 -50.12 107.72
CA VAL A 43 -12.82 -51.14 106.73
C VAL A 43 -12.07 -52.37 107.20
N ASP A 44 -12.80 -53.38 107.65
CA ASP A 44 -12.23 -54.69 107.97
C ASP A 44 -11.29 -55.10 106.83
N PRO A 45 -10.05 -55.55 107.13
CA PRO A 45 -9.21 -56.10 106.09
C PRO A 45 -10.00 -57.26 105.49
N CYS A 46 -10.28 -57.20 104.20
CA CYS A 46 -10.81 -58.38 103.53
C CYS A 46 -9.82 -59.53 103.80
N GLU A 47 -10.26 -60.51 104.59
CA GLU A 47 -9.62 -61.81 104.69
C GLU A 47 -9.75 -62.51 103.34
N CYS A 48 -8.91 -62.10 102.39
CA CYS A 48 -8.64 -62.86 101.20
C CYS A 48 -7.18 -62.59 100.80
N GLY A 49 -6.26 -63.20 101.56
CA GLY A 49 -4.96 -63.59 101.05
C GLY A 49 -5.09 -64.72 100.02
N ASP A 50 -6.01 -64.57 99.07
CA ASP A 50 -6.27 -65.51 97.99
C ASP A 50 -5.65 -64.92 96.72
N PRO A 51 -4.57 -65.51 96.17
CA PRO A 51 -3.86 -64.98 95.01
C PRO A 51 -4.78 -64.71 93.81
N GLU A 52 -5.89 -65.45 93.69
CA GLU A 52 -6.88 -65.32 92.62
C GLU A 52 -7.64 -63.98 92.65
N CYS A 53 -7.92 -63.42 93.83
CA CYS A 53 -8.67 -62.17 93.96
C CYS A 53 -7.85 -60.96 93.52
N MET A 54 -6.58 -60.90 93.94
CA MET A 54 -5.64 -59.84 93.57
C MET A 54 -5.31 -59.92 92.06
N HIS A 55 -5.13 -61.12 91.51
CA HIS A 55 -4.95 -61.32 90.06
C HIS A 55 -6.17 -60.85 89.27
N SER A 56 -7.39 -61.08 89.77
CA SER A 56 -8.62 -60.65 89.10
C SER A 56 -8.82 -59.13 89.05
N LEU A 57 -8.28 -58.40 90.04
CA LEU A 57 -8.35 -56.94 90.09
C LEU A 57 -7.30 -56.32 89.16
N VAL A 58 -6.07 -56.85 89.18
CA VAL A 58 -5.00 -56.43 88.26
C VAL A 58 -5.39 -56.71 86.81
N GLU A 59 -5.98 -57.88 86.50
CA GLU A 59 -6.48 -58.17 85.16
C GLU A 59 -7.61 -57.23 84.71
N LYS A 60 -8.47 -56.77 85.63
CA LYS A 60 -9.54 -55.83 85.32
C LYS A 60 -8.99 -54.43 85.06
N GLU A 61 -8.02 -53.98 85.85
CA GLU A 61 -7.32 -52.71 85.63
C GLU A 61 -6.55 -52.73 84.31
N GLU A 62 -5.78 -53.78 84.02
CA GLU A 62 -5.09 -53.95 82.75
C GLU A 62 -6.06 -54.00 81.56
N LYS A 63 -7.20 -54.69 81.69
CA LYS A 63 -8.25 -54.69 80.65
C LYS A 63 -8.86 -53.31 80.45
N LEU A 64 -9.13 -52.57 81.53
CA LEU A 64 -9.67 -51.21 81.49
C LEU A 64 -8.67 -50.21 80.89
N GLU A 65 -7.39 -50.28 81.27
CA GLU A 65 -6.32 -49.45 80.70
C GLU A 65 -6.14 -49.74 79.20
N LEU A 66 -6.19 -51.01 78.82
CA LEU A 66 -6.05 -51.42 77.43
C LEU A 66 -7.28 -51.03 76.59
N GLU A 67 -8.49 -51.08 77.15
CA GLU A 67 -9.70 -50.54 76.52
C GLU A 67 -9.67 -49.00 76.41
N LEU A 68 -9.19 -48.30 77.42
CA LEU A 68 -9.05 -46.85 77.42
C LEU A 68 -8.00 -46.40 76.40
N SER A 69 -6.85 -47.09 76.35
CA SER A 69 -5.81 -46.86 75.33
C SER A 69 -6.36 -47.07 73.93
N ARG A 70 -7.09 -48.18 73.70
CA ARG A 70 -7.76 -48.45 72.41
C ARG A 70 -8.76 -47.36 72.03
N LYS A 71 -9.54 -46.83 72.97
CA LYS A 71 -10.47 -45.72 72.72
C LYS A 71 -9.74 -44.42 72.38
N ILE A 72 -8.67 -44.11 73.10
CA ILE A 72 -7.84 -42.91 72.86
C ILE A 72 -7.16 -43.00 71.48
N ASP A 73 -6.60 -44.16 71.13
CA ASP A 73 -5.97 -44.37 69.84
C ASP A 73 -7.00 -44.32 68.70
N ALA A 74 -8.19 -44.87 68.89
CA ALA A 74 -9.29 -44.75 67.92
C ALA A 74 -9.74 -43.29 67.73
N GLU A 75 -9.85 -42.49 68.79
CA GLU A 75 -10.18 -41.07 68.69
C GLU A 75 -9.03 -40.25 68.06
N ARG A 76 -7.76 -40.57 68.38
CA ARG A 76 -6.58 -39.98 67.73
C ARG A 76 -6.56 -40.27 66.23
N GLN A 77 -6.85 -41.52 65.84
CA GLN A 77 -6.94 -41.92 64.44
C GLN A 77 -8.02 -41.10 63.71
N LYS A 78 -9.21 -40.93 64.32
CA LYS A 78 -10.29 -40.10 63.77
C LYS A 78 -9.90 -38.63 63.66
N ILE A 79 -9.16 -38.07 64.61
CA ILE A 79 -8.70 -36.68 64.57
C ILE A 79 -7.68 -36.49 63.45
N ILE A 80 -6.71 -37.40 63.31
CA ILE A 80 -5.71 -37.37 62.24
C ILE A 80 -6.40 -37.47 60.87
N GLU A 81 -7.35 -38.38 60.72
CA GLU A 81 -8.08 -38.58 59.48
C GLU A 81 -8.98 -37.38 59.11
N LYS A 82 -9.61 -36.74 60.11
CA LYS A 82 -10.37 -35.49 59.89
C LYS A 82 -9.45 -34.32 59.55
N ALA A 83 -8.29 -34.22 60.20
CA ALA A 83 -7.33 -33.17 59.94
C ALA A 83 -6.68 -33.33 58.55
N SER A 84 -6.36 -34.56 58.13
CA SER A 84 -5.82 -34.84 56.80
C SER A 84 -6.86 -34.55 55.72
N LYS A 85 -8.10 -35.01 55.88
CA LYS A 85 -9.20 -34.73 54.94
C LYS A 85 -9.46 -33.23 54.81
N GLY A 86 -9.55 -32.50 55.93
CA GLY A 86 -9.79 -31.06 55.91
C GLY A 86 -8.60 -30.24 55.35
N PHE A 87 -7.37 -30.74 55.45
CA PHE A 87 -6.20 -30.14 54.84
C PHE A 87 -6.18 -30.37 53.32
N GLU A 88 -6.52 -31.59 52.90
CA GLU A 88 -6.56 -32.01 51.50
C GLU A 88 -7.68 -31.29 50.74
N GLU A 89 -8.88 -31.16 51.32
CA GLU A 89 -9.98 -30.37 50.75
C GLU A 89 -9.61 -28.89 50.60
N LYS A 90 -8.95 -28.29 51.61
CA LYS A 90 -8.49 -26.88 51.53
C LYS A 90 -7.39 -26.70 50.50
N HIS A 91 -6.50 -27.68 50.35
CA HIS A 91 -5.47 -27.65 49.32
C HIS A 91 -6.07 -27.80 47.92
N GLN A 92 -6.97 -28.77 47.72
CA GLN A 92 -7.68 -28.95 46.46
C GLN A 92 -8.44 -27.70 46.03
N LEU A 93 -9.12 -27.03 46.96
CA LEU A 93 -9.82 -25.77 46.66
C LEU A 93 -8.85 -24.65 46.25
N LYS A 94 -7.72 -24.51 46.94
CA LYS A 94 -6.69 -23.50 46.60
C LYS A 94 -5.99 -23.80 45.28
N ASP A 95 -5.73 -25.07 45.01
CA ASP A 95 -5.07 -25.49 43.77
C ASP A 95 -6.04 -25.30 42.59
N ALA A 96 -7.33 -25.62 42.75
CA ALA A 96 -8.35 -25.33 41.75
C ALA A 96 -8.53 -23.82 41.49
N GLU A 97 -8.47 -22.99 42.53
CA GLU A 97 -8.53 -21.52 42.40
C GLU A 97 -7.31 -20.98 41.63
N LYS A 98 -6.11 -21.45 41.99
CA LYS A 98 -4.87 -21.09 41.28
C LYS A 98 -4.85 -21.59 39.85
N ASP A 99 -5.33 -22.81 39.58
CA ASP A 99 -5.42 -23.36 38.24
C ASP A 99 -6.39 -22.56 37.37
N LYS A 100 -7.52 -22.12 37.95
CA LYS A 100 -8.44 -21.22 37.27
C LYS A 100 -7.79 -19.87 36.97
N GLN A 101 -7.10 -19.27 37.94
CA GLN A 101 -6.36 -18.02 37.74
C GLN A 101 -5.28 -18.16 36.68
N LEU A 102 -4.52 -19.25 36.67
CA LEU A 102 -3.50 -19.55 35.66
C LEU A 102 -4.11 -19.72 34.27
N ASN A 103 -5.25 -20.40 34.17
CA ASN A 103 -5.95 -20.58 32.90
C ASN A 103 -6.54 -19.27 32.37
N ASP A 104 -7.13 -18.44 33.23
CA ASP A 104 -7.65 -17.14 32.83
C ASP A 104 -6.51 -16.18 32.43
N MET A 105 -5.38 -16.19 33.15
CA MET A 105 -4.18 -15.45 32.75
C MET A 105 -3.60 -15.94 31.42
N LYS A 106 -3.53 -17.26 31.19
CA LYS A 106 -3.08 -17.83 29.89
C LYS A 106 -3.98 -17.36 28.75
N LYS A 107 -5.31 -17.43 28.91
CA LYS A 107 -6.26 -16.93 27.91
C LYS A 107 -6.08 -15.45 27.61
N GLN A 108 -5.85 -14.62 28.64
CA GLN A 108 -5.59 -13.20 28.45
C GLN A 108 -4.27 -12.95 27.72
N ILE A 109 -3.22 -13.69 28.04
CA ILE A 109 -1.93 -13.60 27.34
C ILE A 109 -2.09 -14.00 25.87
N ASP A 110 -2.81 -15.08 25.57
CA ASP A 110 -3.03 -15.52 24.18
C ASP A 110 -3.85 -14.50 23.39
N GLU A 111 -4.88 -13.90 23.99
CA GLU A 111 -5.68 -12.85 23.34
C GLU A 111 -4.87 -11.57 23.12
N LEU A 112 -4.06 -11.15 24.09
CA LEU A 112 -3.16 -10.01 23.96
C LEU A 112 -2.09 -10.27 22.89
N LYS A 113 -1.53 -11.48 22.84
CA LYS A 113 -0.57 -11.90 21.83
C LYS A 113 -1.18 -11.84 20.43
N ARG A 114 -2.40 -12.36 20.26
CA ARG A 114 -3.14 -12.30 18.99
C ARG A 114 -3.40 -10.85 18.55
N LYS A 115 -3.83 -9.98 19.47
CA LYS A 115 -4.05 -8.56 19.19
C LYS A 115 -2.76 -7.82 18.84
N ALA A 116 -1.66 -8.12 19.52
CA ALA A 116 -0.36 -7.54 19.24
C ALA A 116 0.17 -7.99 17.86
N GLU A 117 0.03 -9.27 17.51
CA GLU A 117 0.40 -9.80 16.19
C GLU A 117 -0.44 -9.18 15.08
N GLN A 118 -1.75 -9.02 15.28
CA GLN A 118 -2.65 -8.39 14.31
C GLN A 118 -2.36 -6.89 14.13
N GLY A 119 -2.15 -6.14 15.22
CA GLY A 119 -1.77 -4.73 15.17
C GLY A 119 -0.40 -4.53 14.51
N SER A 120 0.55 -5.44 14.76
CA SER A 120 1.86 -5.43 14.11
C SER A 120 1.74 -5.63 12.60
N GLN A 121 0.89 -6.54 12.12
CA GLN A 121 0.67 -6.75 10.68
C GLN A 121 0.06 -5.53 9.98
N GLN A 122 -0.90 -4.84 10.63
CA GLN A 122 -1.50 -3.63 10.06
C GLN A 122 -0.50 -2.47 10.02
N MET A 123 0.20 -2.22 11.13
CA MET A 123 1.22 -1.18 11.21
C MET A 123 2.35 -1.43 10.20
N GLN A 124 2.69 -2.70 9.96
CA GLN A 124 3.68 -3.11 8.97
C GLN A 124 3.25 -2.96 7.51
N GLY A 125 1.94 -3.00 7.21
CA GLY A 125 1.42 -2.70 5.87
C GLY A 125 1.48 -1.20 5.58
N GLU A 126 1.07 -0.38 6.56
CA GLU A 126 1.11 1.08 6.48
C GLU A 126 2.55 1.61 6.28
N VAL A 127 3.55 0.95 6.88
CA VAL A 127 4.96 1.33 6.69
C VAL A 127 5.40 1.17 5.23
N LEU A 128 4.97 0.11 4.54
CA LEU A 128 5.36 -0.12 3.14
C LEU A 128 4.72 0.92 2.20
N GLU A 129 3.45 1.25 2.44
CA GLU A 129 2.75 2.31 1.71
C GLU A 129 3.45 3.66 1.89
N LEU A 130 3.78 4.02 3.13
CA LEU A 130 4.49 5.26 3.46
C LEU A 130 5.90 5.30 2.86
N GLU A 131 6.61 4.17 2.85
CA GLU A 131 7.93 4.07 2.25
C GLU A 131 7.87 4.26 0.73
N LEU A 132 6.94 3.58 0.05
CA LEU A 132 6.75 3.75 -1.39
C LEU A 132 6.34 5.19 -1.73
N GLU A 133 5.41 5.78 -0.97
CA GLU A 133 5.00 7.18 -1.15
C GLU A 133 6.19 8.12 -1.04
N LYS A 134 7.03 7.93 -0.01
CA LYS A 134 8.22 8.73 0.22
C LYS A 134 9.22 8.58 -0.93
N SER A 135 9.53 7.35 -1.35
CA SER A 135 10.44 7.09 -2.46
C SER A 135 9.95 7.70 -3.77
N LEU A 136 8.65 7.62 -4.05
CA LEU A 136 8.06 8.26 -5.23
C LEU A 136 8.16 9.80 -5.14
N LYS A 137 7.95 10.40 -3.97
CA LYS A 137 8.06 11.86 -3.78
C LYS A 137 9.49 12.36 -3.92
N GLU A 138 10.46 11.59 -3.43
CA GLU A 138 11.87 11.89 -3.56
C GLU A 138 12.35 11.80 -5.01
N GLU A 139 11.96 10.74 -5.74
CA GLU A 139 12.36 10.52 -7.13
C GLU A 139 11.61 11.43 -8.12
N PHE A 140 10.34 11.76 -7.84
CA PHE A 140 9.49 12.56 -8.73
C PHE A 140 8.95 13.84 -8.06
N PRO A 141 9.80 14.86 -7.79
CA PRO A 141 9.38 16.07 -7.07
C PRO A 141 8.30 16.92 -7.76
N PHE A 142 8.11 16.75 -9.07
CA PHE A 142 7.14 17.50 -9.86
C PHE A 142 5.78 16.81 -9.96
N ASP A 143 5.71 15.51 -9.66
CA ASP A 143 4.47 14.74 -9.75
C ASP A 143 3.63 14.95 -8.49
N ASP A 144 2.30 14.91 -8.61
CA ASP A 144 1.44 14.91 -7.41
C ASP A 144 1.26 13.47 -6.95
N ILE A 145 1.63 13.19 -5.70
CA ILE A 145 1.51 11.85 -5.11
C ILE A 145 0.55 11.96 -3.92
N GLU A 146 -0.65 11.42 -4.12
CA GLU A 146 -1.77 11.53 -3.18
C GLU A 146 -2.12 10.13 -2.64
N PRO A 147 -2.09 9.91 -1.31
CA PRO A 147 -2.58 8.68 -0.72
C PRO A 147 -4.11 8.62 -0.80
N VAL A 148 -4.67 7.44 -1.05
CA VAL A 148 -6.13 7.24 -1.10
C VAL A 148 -6.64 6.87 0.28
N ALA A 149 -7.72 7.53 0.70
CA ALA A 149 -8.27 7.35 2.04
C ALA A 149 -8.77 5.91 2.25
N LYS A 150 -8.42 5.32 3.41
CA LYS A 150 -8.86 3.97 3.79
C LYS A 150 -10.39 3.86 3.73
N GLY A 151 -10.88 2.91 2.93
CA GLY A 151 -12.32 2.65 2.74
C GLY A 151 -12.92 3.23 1.46
N VAL A 152 -12.17 4.03 0.71
CA VAL A 152 -12.53 4.46 -0.65
C VAL A 152 -11.95 3.45 -1.66
N ARG A 153 -12.71 3.14 -2.71
CA ARG A 153 -12.19 2.33 -3.82
C ARG A 153 -11.20 3.18 -4.63
N GLY A 154 -10.00 2.68 -4.86
CA GLY A 154 -8.97 3.44 -5.56
C GLY A 154 -7.57 3.17 -5.07
N GLY A 155 -7.13 1.92 -4.99
CA GLY A 155 -5.75 1.60 -4.63
C GLY A 155 -5.24 2.22 -3.33
N ASP A 156 -3.91 2.27 -3.20
CA ASP A 156 -3.24 2.87 -2.03
C ASP A 156 -2.74 4.29 -2.36
N ILE A 157 -2.13 4.49 -3.53
CA ILE A 157 -1.53 5.78 -3.92
C ILE A 157 -1.91 6.12 -5.36
N ILE A 158 -2.26 7.38 -5.61
CA ILE A 158 -2.44 7.93 -6.95
C ILE A 158 -1.27 8.87 -7.24
N GLN A 159 -0.53 8.58 -8.30
CA GLN A 159 0.51 9.46 -8.83
C GLN A 159 -0.01 10.15 -10.08
N THR A 160 -0.15 11.47 -10.04
CA THR A 160 -0.41 12.31 -11.21
C THR A 160 0.92 12.77 -11.79
N VAL A 161 1.28 12.21 -12.95
CA VAL A 161 2.52 12.51 -13.64
C VAL A 161 2.48 13.90 -14.25
N LYS A 162 3.47 14.74 -13.94
CA LYS A 162 3.60 16.10 -14.47
C LYS A 162 4.96 16.32 -15.13
N THR A 163 5.02 17.15 -16.16
CA THR A 163 6.30 17.62 -16.69
C THR A 163 6.94 18.65 -15.75
N GLN A 164 8.22 18.97 -15.97
CA GLN A 164 8.91 20.09 -15.29
C GLN A 164 8.18 21.44 -15.49
N SER A 165 7.41 21.58 -16.57
CA SER A 165 6.56 22.75 -16.83
C SER A 165 5.21 22.72 -16.10
N GLY A 166 4.95 21.71 -15.26
CA GLY A 166 3.71 21.55 -14.49
C GLY A 166 2.54 20.97 -15.29
N ARG A 167 2.74 20.54 -16.54
CA ARG A 167 1.67 19.97 -17.36
C ARG A 167 1.39 18.52 -16.98
N THR A 168 0.13 18.23 -16.65
CA THR A 168 -0.34 16.86 -16.38
C THR A 168 -0.29 15.99 -17.63
N CYS A 169 0.36 14.83 -17.53
CA CYS A 169 0.54 13.88 -18.64
C CYS A 169 -0.28 12.59 -18.48
N GLY A 170 -0.64 12.22 -17.25
CA GLY A 170 -1.44 11.03 -16.98
C GLY A 170 -1.45 10.68 -15.49
N LYS A 171 -2.17 9.61 -15.14
CA LYS A 171 -2.27 9.10 -13.77
C LYS A 171 -1.84 7.64 -13.68
N ILE A 172 -1.06 7.33 -12.65
CA ILE A 172 -0.65 5.97 -12.29
C ILE A 172 -1.31 5.63 -10.95
N LEU A 173 -2.05 4.53 -10.94
CA LEU A 173 -2.61 3.96 -9.71
C LEU A 173 -1.66 2.91 -9.15
N TRP A 174 -1.34 3.02 -7.86
CA TRP A 174 -0.47 2.11 -7.14
C TRP A 174 -1.25 1.33 -6.10
N GLU A 175 -1.02 0.03 -6.05
CA GLU A 175 -1.47 -0.86 -5.00
C GLU A 175 -0.26 -1.65 -4.47
N THR A 176 -0.19 -1.79 -3.16
CA THR A 176 0.84 -2.55 -2.46
C THR A 176 0.22 -3.78 -1.80
N LYS A 177 0.91 -4.92 -1.90
CA LYS A 177 0.47 -6.18 -1.30
C LYS A 177 1.61 -6.86 -0.57
N ARG A 178 1.47 -6.93 0.75
CA ARG A 178 2.40 -7.62 1.65
C ARG A 178 1.86 -8.99 2.03
N THR A 179 2.01 -9.96 1.14
CA THR A 179 1.66 -11.36 1.45
C THR A 179 2.70 -12.31 0.86
N LYS A 180 2.83 -13.49 1.47
CA LYS A 180 3.70 -14.57 0.97
C LYS A 180 3.08 -15.36 -0.18
N THR A 181 1.76 -15.28 -0.32
CA THR A 181 0.99 -16.05 -1.30
C THR A 181 0.33 -15.10 -2.28
N TRP A 182 0.71 -15.22 -3.54
CA TRP A 182 0.11 -14.50 -4.64
C TRP A 182 -1.35 -14.91 -4.89
N SER A 183 -2.21 -13.93 -5.25
CA SER A 183 -3.58 -14.19 -5.70
C SER A 183 -3.91 -13.38 -6.96
N ASP A 184 -4.36 -14.07 -8.01
CA ASP A 184 -4.75 -13.44 -9.27
C ASP A 184 -5.97 -12.51 -9.13
N SER A 185 -6.78 -12.68 -8.07
CA SER A 185 -7.91 -11.81 -7.78
C SER A 185 -7.52 -10.34 -7.56
N TRP A 186 -6.27 -10.07 -7.16
CA TRP A 186 -5.79 -8.70 -6.96
C TRP A 186 -5.71 -7.93 -8.28
N ILE A 187 -5.35 -8.60 -9.39
CA ILE A 187 -5.30 -7.96 -10.71
C ILE A 187 -6.70 -7.48 -11.11
N GLN A 188 -7.72 -8.31 -10.89
CA GLN A 188 -9.09 -7.96 -11.26
C GLN A 188 -9.61 -6.79 -10.43
N LYS A 189 -9.40 -6.81 -9.12
CA LYS A 189 -9.78 -5.70 -8.24
C LYS A 189 -9.08 -4.40 -8.65
N LEU A 190 -7.76 -4.43 -8.88
CA LEU A 190 -7.00 -3.25 -9.23
C LEU A 190 -7.43 -2.64 -10.58
N LYS A 191 -7.87 -3.46 -11.53
CA LYS A 191 -8.45 -2.95 -12.79
C LYS A 191 -9.77 -2.23 -12.59
N ASP A 192 -10.61 -2.74 -11.70
CA ASP A 192 -11.88 -2.10 -11.39
C ASP A 192 -11.62 -0.75 -10.70
N ASP A 193 -10.68 -0.72 -9.76
CA ASP A 193 -10.21 0.51 -9.10
C ASP A 193 -9.57 1.50 -10.10
N GLN A 194 -8.78 1.00 -11.07
CA GLN A 194 -8.19 1.81 -12.14
C GLN A 194 -9.27 2.54 -12.95
N ARG A 195 -10.38 1.86 -13.27
CA ARG A 195 -11.49 2.43 -14.03
C ARG A 195 -12.26 3.48 -13.24
N GLU A 196 -12.47 3.23 -11.96
CA GLU A 196 -13.17 4.15 -11.05
C GLU A 196 -12.41 5.48 -10.90
N VAL A 197 -11.08 5.39 -10.72
CA VAL A 197 -10.19 6.55 -10.57
C VAL A 197 -9.80 7.19 -11.92
N LYS A 198 -10.11 6.52 -13.04
CA LYS A 198 -9.70 6.91 -14.41
C LYS A 198 -8.19 7.06 -14.54
N ALA A 199 -7.44 6.13 -13.95
CA ALA A 199 -5.99 6.10 -14.08
C ALA A 199 -5.55 5.49 -15.43
N ASP A 200 -4.55 6.09 -16.09
CA ASP A 200 -4.04 5.61 -17.37
C ASP A 200 -3.29 4.28 -17.22
N LEU A 201 -2.56 4.12 -16.11
CA LEU A 201 -1.80 2.91 -15.78
C LEU A 201 -2.11 2.46 -14.35
N ALA A 202 -1.99 1.15 -14.11
CA ALA A 202 -2.08 0.56 -12.79
C ALA A 202 -0.87 -0.32 -12.51
N ILE A 203 -0.29 -0.18 -11.31
CA ILE A 203 0.89 -0.88 -10.85
C ILE A 203 0.59 -1.56 -9.51
N LEU A 204 0.88 -2.85 -9.44
CA LEU A 204 0.80 -3.65 -8.23
C LEU A 204 2.22 -3.99 -7.76
N ALA A 205 2.63 -3.41 -6.64
CA ALA A 205 3.89 -3.74 -5.97
C ALA A 205 3.64 -4.82 -4.92
N SER A 206 4.35 -5.94 -4.98
CA SER A 206 4.17 -7.03 -4.00
C SER A 206 5.48 -7.69 -3.58
N GLU A 207 5.51 -8.21 -2.34
CA GLU A 207 6.60 -9.06 -1.85
C GLU A 207 6.60 -10.45 -2.51
N SER A 208 5.44 -10.99 -2.89
CA SER A 208 5.33 -12.25 -3.62
C SER A 208 4.87 -12.01 -5.04
N LEU A 209 5.56 -12.62 -6.00
CA LEU A 209 5.25 -12.52 -7.42
C LEU A 209 4.69 -13.84 -7.96
N PRO A 210 3.88 -13.80 -9.03
CA PRO A 210 3.52 -14.98 -9.79
C PRO A 210 4.76 -15.73 -10.29
N LYS A 211 4.62 -17.04 -10.49
CA LYS A 211 5.68 -17.85 -11.12
C LYS A 211 5.90 -17.37 -12.56
N GLY A 212 7.15 -17.21 -12.97
CA GLY A 212 7.52 -16.93 -14.37
C GLY A 212 8.18 -15.57 -14.65
N PHE A 213 8.42 -14.75 -13.62
CA PHE A 213 9.29 -13.56 -13.71
C PHE A 213 9.82 -13.16 -12.32
N HIS A 214 10.87 -12.33 -12.30
CA HIS A 214 11.59 -11.98 -11.07
C HIS A 214 11.46 -10.53 -10.63
N HIS A 215 11.25 -9.61 -11.58
CA HIS A 215 11.21 -8.17 -11.28
C HIS A 215 9.83 -7.60 -11.55
N PHE A 216 9.55 -7.29 -12.81
CA PHE A 216 8.25 -6.81 -13.21
C PHE A 216 7.79 -7.41 -14.53
N ARG A 217 6.47 -7.46 -14.70
CA ARG A 217 5.81 -7.90 -15.93
C ARG A 217 4.44 -7.26 -16.03
N GLN A 218 4.02 -6.95 -17.25
CA GLN A 218 2.63 -6.58 -17.51
C GLN A 218 1.77 -7.83 -17.63
N ILE A 219 0.74 -7.94 -16.78
CA ILE A 219 -0.22 -9.05 -16.77
C ILE A 219 -1.61 -8.48 -16.96
N SER A 220 -2.25 -8.86 -18.06
CA SER A 220 -3.62 -8.43 -18.39
C SER A 220 -3.81 -6.91 -18.41
N GLY A 221 -2.78 -6.12 -18.69
CA GLY A 221 -2.84 -4.65 -18.71
C GLY A 221 -2.45 -3.95 -17.39
N VAL A 222 -2.23 -4.71 -16.31
CA VAL A 222 -1.69 -4.21 -15.04
C VAL A 222 -0.21 -4.54 -14.95
N TRP A 223 0.61 -3.60 -14.48
CA TRP A 223 2.01 -3.86 -14.22
C TRP A 223 2.18 -4.47 -12.83
N VAL A 224 2.78 -5.66 -12.76
CA VAL A 224 3.11 -6.31 -11.48
C VAL A 224 4.61 -6.19 -11.29
N THR A 225 5.05 -5.73 -10.13
CA THR A 225 6.47 -5.50 -9.80
C THR A 225 6.81 -5.94 -8.39
N ASP A 226 8.06 -6.34 -8.17
CA ASP A 226 8.63 -6.36 -6.83
C ASP A 226 8.82 -4.93 -6.28
N ILE A 227 8.92 -4.80 -4.96
CA ILE A 227 9.05 -3.52 -4.27
C ILE A 227 10.32 -2.77 -4.67
N LEU A 228 11.44 -3.48 -4.89
CA LEU A 228 12.73 -2.86 -5.20
C LEU A 228 12.74 -2.24 -6.60
N SER A 229 12.08 -2.90 -7.56
CA SER A 229 11.98 -2.40 -8.93
C SER A 229 10.87 -1.36 -9.14
N ALA A 230 10.03 -1.09 -8.13
CA ALA A 230 8.86 -0.24 -8.26
C ALA A 230 9.20 1.18 -8.76
N VAL A 231 10.21 1.82 -8.16
CA VAL A 231 10.64 3.18 -8.54
C VAL A 231 11.23 3.22 -9.96
N SER A 232 12.05 2.22 -10.32
CA SER A 232 12.62 2.14 -11.67
C SER A 232 11.54 1.92 -12.74
N LEU A 233 10.53 1.10 -12.42
CA LEU A 233 9.37 0.91 -13.30
C LEU A 233 8.55 2.19 -13.42
N ALA A 234 8.33 2.90 -12.31
CA ALA A 234 7.67 4.20 -12.30
C ALA A 234 8.35 5.18 -13.26
N LEU A 235 9.69 5.27 -13.21
CA LEU A 235 10.47 6.13 -14.09
C LEU A 235 10.25 5.79 -15.57
N ALA A 236 10.31 4.50 -15.92
CA ALA A 236 10.09 4.04 -17.30
C ALA A 236 8.67 4.38 -17.79
N LEU A 237 7.66 4.08 -16.98
CA LEU A 237 6.26 4.34 -17.34
C LEU A 237 5.94 5.84 -17.39
N ARG A 238 6.60 6.64 -16.54
CA ARG A 238 6.52 8.10 -16.55
C ARG A 238 6.99 8.68 -17.88
N VAL A 239 8.11 8.17 -18.43
CA VAL A 239 8.59 8.56 -19.76
C VAL A 239 7.55 8.25 -20.84
N VAL A 240 6.94 7.07 -20.79
CA VAL A 240 5.88 6.66 -21.74
C VAL A 240 4.69 7.60 -21.65
N LEU A 241 4.18 7.91 -20.45
CA LEU A 241 3.05 8.83 -20.29
C LEU A 241 3.35 10.23 -20.81
N ILE A 242 4.55 10.76 -20.55
CA ILE A 242 4.98 12.07 -21.07
C ILE A 242 5.03 12.07 -22.60
N GLN A 243 5.56 11.00 -23.22
CA GLN A 243 5.61 10.88 -24.67
C GLN A 243 4.21 10.82 -25.28
N VAL A 244 3.32 9.99 -24.73
CA VAL A 244 1.93 9.88 -25.19
C VAL A 244 1.19 11.22 -25.04
N ALA A 245 1.39 11.93 -23.92
CA ALA A 245 0.81 13.25 -23.72
C ALA A 245 1.34 14.29 -24.74
N ARG A 246 2.63 14.25 -25.04
CA ARG A 246 3.26 15.11 -26.07
C ARG A 246 2.67 14.83 -27.45
N GLU A 247 2.51 13.57 -27.83
CA GLU A 247 1.93 13.19 -29.11
C GLU A 247 0.46 13.59 -29.21
N ARG A 248 -0.34 13.37 -28.17
CA ARG A 248 -1.73 13.84 -28.10
C ARG A 248 -1.80 15.36 -28.29
N ALA A 249 -0.92 16.12 -27.65
CA ALA A 249 -0.85 17.58 -27.81
C ALA A 249 -0.53 18.01 -29.24
N VAL A 250 0.42 17.33 -29.89
CA VAL A 250 0.79 17.59 -31.29
C VAL A 250 -0.38 17.27 -32.23
N GLN A 251 -1.12 16.19 -31.97
CA GLN A 251 -2.28 15.81 -32.79
C GLN A 251 -3.44 16.81 -32.67
N VAL A 252 -3.72 17.32 -31.47
CA VAL A 252 -4.72 18.39 -31.28
C VAL A 252 -4.30 19.65 -32.06
N GLY A 253 -3.05 20.07 -31.94
CA GLY A 253 -2.54 21.24 -32.69
C GLY A 253 -2.54 21.04 -34.22
N LYS A 254 -2.38 19.81 -34.72
CA LYS A 254 -2.53 19.51 -36.15
C LYS A 254 -3.99 19.64 -36.61
N LYS A 255 -4.94 19.17 -35.81
CA LYS A 255 -6.38 19.28 -36.12
C LYS A 255 -6.82 20.73 -36.18
N GLU A 256 -6.46 21.54 -35.17
CA GLU A 256 -6.77 22.97 -35.15
C GLU A 256 -6.20 23.71 -36.37
N LYS A 257 -4.94 23.44 -36.74
CA LYS A 257 -4.32 24.04 -37.93
C LYS A 257 -5.00 23.62 -39.23
N MET A 258 -5.41 22.36 -39.36
CA MET A 258 -6.17 21.90 -40.54
C MET A 258 -7.55 22.54 -40.59
N GLU A 259 -8.23 22.70 -39.46
CA GLU A 259 -9.54 23.32 -39.39
C GLU A 259 -9.48 24.81 -39.79
N ILE A 260 -8.46 25.56 -39.33
CA ILE A 260 -8.23 26.94 -39.75
C ILE A 260 -7.96 27.02 -41.27
N ALA A 261 -7.11 26.15 -41.80
CA ALA A 261 -6.80 26.12 -43.22
C ALA A 261 -8.03 25.78 -44.08
N TYR A 262 -8.83 24.80 -43.64
CA TYR A 262 -10.07 24.42 -44.30
C TYR A 262 -11.07 25.58 -44.30
N ASN A 263 -11.31 26.20 -43.14
CA ASN A 263 -12.21 27.34 -43.00
C ASN A 263 -11.79 28.53 -43.84
N TYR A 264 -10.47 28.78 -43.98
CA TYR A 264 -9.96 29.80 -44.88
C TYR A 264 -10.25 29.45 -46.36
N LEU A 265 -9.92 28.23 -46.79
CA LEU A 265 -10.12 27.78 -48.18
C LEU A 265 -11.58 27.74 -48.60
N THR A 266 -12.49 27.35 -47.70
CA THR A 266 -13.94 27.36 -47.94
C THR A 266 -14.60 28.69 -47.58
N GLY A 267 -13.81 29.64 -47.06
CA GLY A 267 -14.29 30.91 -46.54
C GLY A 267 -14.46 31.98 -47.61
N PRO A 268 -15.24 33.03 -47.30
CA PRO A 268 -15.44 34.16 -48.19
C PRO A 268 -14.13 34.92 -48.48
N GLU A 269 -13.15 34.93 -47.57
CA GLU A 269 -11.87 35.61 -47.79
C GLU A 269 -11.07 35.02 -48.97
N PHE A 270 -10.97 33.68 -49.05
CA PHE A 270 -10.28 33.02 -50.15
C PHE A 270 -11.04 33.26 -51.47
N LYS A 271 -12.36 33.12 -51.45
CA LYS A 271 -13.22 33.41 -52.61
C LYS A 271 -13.01 34.84 -53.13
N ASN A 272 -13.09 35.84 -52.26
CA ASN A 272 -12.91 37.24 -52.63
C ASN A 272 -11.51 37.50 -53.22
N ARG A 273 -10.46 36.86 -52.68
CA ARG A 273 -9.10 36.95 -53.25
C ARG A 273 -9.03 36.36 -54.66
N VAL A 274 -9.63 35.20 -54.88
CA VAL A 274 -9.65 34.56 -56.21
C VAL A 274 -10.47 35.41 -57.19
N GLU A 275 -11.64 35.93 -56.77
CA GLU A 275 -12.48 36.81 -57.58
C GLU A 275 -11.73 38.08 -57.99
N ALA A 276 -11.06 38.77 -57.06
CA ALA A 276 -10.26 39.96 -57.37
C ALA A 276 -9.12 39.68 -58.38
N ILE A 277 -8.49 38.51 -58.27
CA ILE A 277 -7.47 38.07 -59.25
C ILE A 277 -8.10 37.86 -60.63
N VAL A 278 -9.23 37.15 -60.69
CA VAL A 278 -9.93 36.86 -61.94
C VAL A 278 -10.44 38.14 -62.60
N GLU A 279 -11.03 39.06 -61.85
CA GLU A 279 -11.47 40.38 -62.33
C GLU A 279 -10.31 41.18 -62.91
N SER A 280 -9.16 41.20 -62.24
CA SER A 280 -7.95 41.87 -62.75
C SER A 280 -7.47 41.24 -64.07
N PHE A 281 -7.53 39.91 -64.21
CA PHE A 281 -7.20 39.23 -65.46
C PHE A 281 -8.16 39.55 -66.60
N ILE A 282 -9.47 39.63 -66.31
CA ILE A 282 -10.48 40.00 -67.30
C ILE A 282 -10.23 41.44 -67.78
N ALA A 283 -10.02 42.38 -66.86
CA ALA A 283 -9.71 43.77 -67.19
C ALA A 283 -8.45 43.89 -68.06
N MET A 284 -7.35 43.23 -67.66
CA MET A 284 -6.11 43.23 -68.46
C MET A 284 -6.31 42.66 -69.87
N LYS A 285 -7.15 41.63 -70.03
CA LYS A 285 -7.46 41.05 -71.34
C LYS A 285 -8.29 42.01 -72.19
N GLU A 286 -9.26 42.70 -71.59
CA GLU A 286 -10.09 43.68 -72.28
C GLU A 286 -9.27 44.89 -72.76
N ASP A 287 -8.38 45.40 -71.90
CA ASP A 287 -7.45 46.48 -72.24
C ASP A 287 -6.54 46.09 -73.41
N LEU A 288 -5.97 44.88 -73.37
CA LEU A 288 -5.12 44.37 -74.45
C LEU A 288 -5.88 44.24 -75.78
N GLU A 289 -7.13 43.74 -75.75
CA GLU A 289 -7.94 43.63 -76.95
C GLU A 289 -8.38 45.00 -77.49
N ALA A 290 -8.63 45.97 -76.61
CA ALA A 290 -8.88 47.35 -77.01
C ALA A 290 -7.64 47.99 -77.67
N GLU A 291 -6.46 47.79 -77.09
CA GLU A 291 -5.19 48.27 -77.62
C GLU A 291 -4.89 47.67 -78.99
N LYS A 292 -5.10 46.36 -79.18
CA LYS A 292 -4.95 45.70 -80.48
C LYS A 292 -5.85 46.32 -81.55
N ARG A 293 -7.13 46.53 -81.25
CA ARG A 293 -8.09 47.14 -82.21
C ARG A 293 -7.69 48.58 -82.57
N ALA A 294 -7.31 49.38 -81.58
CA ALA A 294 -6.87 50.75 -81.81
C ALA A 294 -5.60 50.81 -82.66
N THR A 295 -4.63 49.94 -82.35
CA THR A 295 -3.36 49.84 -83.05
C THR A 295 -3.53 49.38 -84.49
N GLN A 296 -4.39 48.38 -84.75
CA GLN A 296 -4.74 47.96 -86.12
C GLN A 296 -5.33 49.11 -86.94
N LYS A 297 -6.22 49.91 -86.36
CA LYS A 297 -6.76 51.11 -87.03
C LYS A 297 -5.68 52.14 -87.34
N ILE A 298 -4.75 52.36 -86.41
CA ILE A 298 -3.62 53.27 -86.60
C ILE A 298 -2.70 52.76 -87.71
N TRP A 299 -2.37 51.46 -87.71
CA TRP A 299 -1.58 50.82 -88.76
C TRP A 299 -2.24 50.99 -90.12
N ALA A 300 -3.52 50.65 -90.27
CA ALA A 300 -4.25 50.82 -91.53
C ALA A 300 -4.28 52.27 -92.03
N LYS A 301 -4.38 53.26 -91.12
CA LYS A 301 -4.30 54.68 -91.49
C LYS A 301 -2.89 55.06 -91.96
N ARG A 302 -1.86 54.63 -91.26
CA ARG A 302 -0.46 54.91 -91.59
C ARG A 302 -0.05 54.26 -92.90
N GLU A 303 -0.49 53.03 -93.13
CA GLU A 303 -0.27 52.28 -94.37
C GLU A 303 -0.82 53.03 -95.58
N LYS A 304 -2.08 53.50 -95.53
CA LYS A 304 -2.67 54.34 -96.60
C LYS A 304 -1.92 55.66 -96.81
N GLN A 305 -1.41 56.27 -95.73
CA GLN A 305 -0.61 57.49 -95.86
C GLN A 305 0.73 57.22 -96.54
N ILE A 306 1.41 56.15 -96.17
CA ILE A 306 2.65 55.69 -96.79
C ILE A 306 2.41 55.39 -98.27
N GLU A 307 1.37 54.62 -98.59
CA GLU A 307 0.99 54.26 -99.96
C GLU A 307 0.68 55.49 -100.83
N ARG A 308 -0.04 56.48 -100.28
CA ARG A 308 -0.29 57.76 -100.97
C ARG A 308 0.99 58.54 -101.24
N VAL A 309 1.92 58.58 -100.28
CA VAL A 309 3.22 59.24 -100.47
C VAL A 309 4.02 58.52 -101.56
N ILE A 310 4.09 57.19 -101.51
CA ILE A 310 4.76 56.38 -102.54
C ILE A 310 4.15 56.64 -103.92
N SER A 311 2.82 56.59 -104.04
CA SER A 311 2.12 56.84 -105.30
C SER A 311 2.35 58.26 -105.83
N ASN A 312 2.32 59.27 -104.96
CA ASN A 312 2.61 60.66 -105.34
C ASN A 312 4.07 60.83 -105.78
N THR A 313 5.03 60.20 -105.09
CA THR A 313 6.45 60.25 -105.45
C THR A 313 6.71 59.53 -106.78
N ALA A 314 6.08 58.38 -107.00
CA ALA A 314 6.15 57.65 -108.27
C ALA A 314 5.53 58.46 -109.43
N GLY A 315 4.36 59.05 -109.21
CA GLY A 315 3.69 59.92 -110.18
C GLY A 315 4.51 61.16 -110.53
N LEU A 316 5.02 61.88 -109.52
CA LEU A 316 5.90 63.04 -109.73
C LEU A 316 7.15 62.67 -110.53
N HIS A 317 7.76 61.50 -110.25
CA HIS A 317 8.91 61.01 -111.01
C HIS A 317 8.52 60.74 -112.48
N GLY A 318 7.36 60.12 -112.72
CA GLY A 318 6.82 59.90 -114.07
C GLY A 318 6.54 61.20 -114.83
N ASP A 319 5.85 62.15 -114.20
CA ASP A 319 5.53 63.47 -114.78
C ASP A 319 6.82 64.25 -115.12
N LEU A 320 7.81 64.23 -114.22
CA LEU A 320 9.11 64.85 -114.46
C LEU A 320 9.87 64.16 -115.61
N GLN A 321 9.81 62.83 -115.70
CA GLN A 321 10.43 62.05 -116.79
C GLN A 321 9.78 62.35 -118.16
N GLU A 322 8.47 62.60 -118.21
CA GLU A 322 7.76 63.03 -119.43
C GLU A 322 8.21 64.43 -119.89
N ILE A 323 8.42 65.37 -118.95
CA ILE A 323 8.81 66.75 -119.25
C ILE A 323 10.30 66.88 -119.64
N ALA A 324 11.19 66.17 -118.95
CA ALA A 324 12.65 66.33 -119.10
C ALA A 324 13.31 65.30 -120.03
N GLY A 325 12.57 64.28 -120.49
CA GLY A 325 13.13 63.16 -121.25
C GLY A 325 14.21 62.40 -120.47
N ASP A 326 15.16 61.79 -121.19
CA ASP A 326 16.23 60.92 -120.64
C ASP A 326 17.30 61.64 -119.76
N SER A 327 17.06 62.90 -119.40
CA SER A 327 18.03 63.74 -118.67
C SER A 327 17.87 63.74 -117.15
N LEU A 328 16.84 63.07 -116.61
CA LEU A 328 16.63 62.92 -115.16
C LEU A 328 17.36 61.69 -114.59
N PRO A 329 18.00 61.80 -113.41
CA PRO A 329 18.59 60.65 -112.72
C PRO A 329 17.50 59.68 -112.28
N THR A 330 17.63 58.40 -112.63
CA THR A 330 16.66 57.37 -112.25
C THR A 330 16.73 57.00 -110.78
N ILE A 331 15.57 56.91 -110.12
CA ILE A 331 15.46 56.48 -108.72
C ILE A 331 15.25 54.96 -108.69
N LYS A 332 16.31 54.20 -108.37
CA LYS A 332 16.33 52.72 -108.29
C LYS A 332 15.18 52.08 -107.48
N MET A 333 14.61 52.78 -106.50
CA MET A 333 13.53 52.28 -105.65
C MET A 333 12.16 52.26 -106.35
N LEU A 334 12.03 52.94 -107.50
CA LEU A 334 10.79 53.09 -108.27
C LEU A 334 10.81 52.30 -109.58
N GLU A 335 11.91 51.62 -109.89
CA GLU A 335 12.05 50.78 -111.07
C GLU A 335 11.70 49.33 -110.73
N LEU A 336 11.11 48.62 -111.69
CA LEU A 336 11.07 47.17 -111.59
C LEU A 336 12.52 46.67 -111.59
N PRO A 337 12.87 45.68 -110.76
CA PRO A 337 14.15 45.00 -110.90
C PRO A 337 14.24 44.53 -112.36
N THR A 338 15.22 45.03 -113.10
CA THR A 338 15.56 44.41 -114.37
C THR A 338 16.07 43.03 -113.98
N ASP A 339 15.29 41.99 -114.28
CA ASP A 339 15.81 40.63 -114.33
C ASP A 339 16.88 40.64 -115.42
N ASP A 340 18.11 40.92 -115.01
CA ASP A 340 19.28 40.65 -115.82
C ASP A 340 19.29 39.13 -116.06
N VAL A 341 19.11 38.75 -117.32
CA VAL A 341 19.24 37.38 -117.85
C VAL A 341 20.54 36.73 -117.42
#